data_AF-K7ZK02-F1
#
_entry.id   AF-K7ZK02-F1
#
_cell.length_a   1.000
_cell.length_b   1.000
_cell.length_c   1.000
_cell.angle_alpha   90.00
_cell.angle_beta   90.00
_cell.angle_gamma   90.00
#
_symmetry.space_group_name_H-M   'P 1'
#
loop_
_entity.id
_entity.type
_entity.pdbx_description
1 polymer ?
#
loop_
_entity_poly.entity_id
_entity_poly.type
_entity_poly.pdbx_seq_one_letter_code
_entity_poly.pdbx_strand_id
1 'polypeptide(L)'
;MKKIFYCFLLIFSILMLFGGINEVTQNKLTFIDIFMFAIFISLIVFSIVKLFKHNHLDYKSNKSNTNHKNISNSKTTQFNTVQSIDHIRKNNITHDIETNNTKKVKQVKSITNNKTNTLNKDQVKLNENVQENNQDLVIDVKDDNNNNYHYDLNANDILILHLNKNREVGKEVKNHFYLLENQINVDEILNKLINLDYLDIKSNFDVSLFYLKVPELKEILREYKLKLSGNKPELIERIKTNIDENAIKLPQVYVPTSKGNKIIGETEYILHFYNSPIISLGSAHKMAKEVLNIDDKIEYIYFYLLQQNQKSNNSDHRTANIINSLVLYYKKTNKDKDVIRKYTNYATYLSVTQGIHSAAFLYSSEENIIDRLFIYFNYHLEYYENMLFIDNVSRRLFKNLFYEDIKSFEDTDKNFCDEICELLFAQIYNNRNITLNNLPTINYVLEKIKKENEIRMTKYDF
;
A
#
# COMPACT_ATOMS: atom_id res chain seq x y z
N MET A 1 4.51 -24.46 -14.01
CA MET A 1 4.58 -23.05 -14.50
C MET A 1 6.00 -22.49 -14.48
N LYS A 2 6.54 -21.93 -13.37
CA LYS A 2 7.79 -21.11 -13.38
C LYS A 2 8.98 -21.67 -14.21
N LYS A 3 9.38 -22.95 -14.05
CA LYS A 3 10.48 -23.56 -14.86
C LYS A 3 10.18 -23.60 -16.38
N ILE A 4 8.92 -23.79 -16.78
CA ILE A 4 8.49 -23.83 -18.20
C ILE A 4 8.65 -22.44 -18.82
N PHE A 5 8.29 -21.38 -18.08
CA PHE A 5 8.44 -19.99 -18.54
C PHE A 5 9.91 -19.64 -18.80
N TYR A 6 10.84 -19.97 -17.88
CA TYR A 6 12.27 -19.73 -18.12
C TYR A 6 12.85 -20.57 -19.27
N CYS A 7 12.35 -21.79 -19.49
CA CYS A 7 12.75 -22.61 -20.63
C CYS A 7 12.28 -22.00 -21.98
N PHE A 8 11.02 -21.53 -22.04
CA PHE A 8 10.49 -20.81 -23.20
C PHE A 8 11.28 -19.52 -23.48
N LEU A 9 11.57 -18.73 -22.44
CA LEU A 9 12.30 -17.47 -22.56
C LEU A 9 13.75 -17.68 -23.01
N LEU A 10 14.41 -18.75 -22.55
CA LEU A 10 15.72 -19.20 -23.01
C LEU A 10 15.70 -19.58 -24.51
N ILE A 11 14.76 -20.43 -24.93
CA ILE A 11 14.61 -20.86 -26.33
C ILE A 11 14.34 -19.65 -27.25
N PHE A 12 13.42 -18.76 -26.85
CA PHE A 12 13.09 -17.55 -27.61
C PHE A 12 14.30 -16.62 -27.75
N SER A 13 15.07 -16.41 -26.68
CA SER A 13 16.27 -15.55 -26.72
C SER A 13 17.36 -16.12 -27.63
N ILE A 14 17.52 -17.44 -27.68
CA ILE A 14 18.46 -18.11 -28.59
C ILE A 14 18.01 -17.98 -30.05
N LEU A 15 16.72 -18.15 -30.34
CA LEU A 15 16.17 -17.97 -31.68
C LEU A 15 16.32 -16.51 -32.17
N MET A 16 16.10 -15.54 -31.30
CA MET A 16 16.30 -14.11 -31.63
C MET A 16 17.77 -13.77 -31.91
N LEU A 17 18.73 -14.42 -31.24
CA LEU A 17 20.16 -14.26 -31.58
C LEU A 17 20.49 -14.83 -32.96
N PHE A 18 20.00 -16.02 -33.31
CA PHE A 18 20.23 -16.58 -34.66
C PHE A 18 19.56 -15.74 -35.76
N GLY A 19 18.34 -15.23 -35.52
CA GLY A 19 17.67 -14.29 -36.44
C GLY A 19 18.44 -12.99 -36.61
N GLY A 20 18.87 -12.37 -35.51
CA GLY A 20 19.66 -11.13 -35.53
C GLY A 20 21.03 -11.30 -36.20
N ILE A 21 21.71 -12.42 -36.01
CA ILE A 21 22.97 -12.73 -36.70
C ILE A 21 22.75 -12.84 -38.21
N ASN A 22 21.68 -13.52 -38.65
CA ASN A 22 21.34 -13.60 -40.07
C ASN A 22 21.07 -12.22 -40.69
N GLU A 23 20.32 -11.37 -40.00
CA GLU A 23 20.05 -9.98 -40.41
C GLU A 23 21.35 -9.17 -40.53
N VAL A 24 22.23 -9.25 -39.51
CA VAL A 24 23.56 -8.59 -39.47
C VAL A 24 24.55 -9.15 -40.50
N THR A 25 24.33 -10.35 -41.05
CA THR A 25 25.11 -10.84 -42.21
C THR A 25 24.62 -10.33 -43.57
N GLN A 26 23.43 -9.72 -43.63
CA GLN A 26 22.88 -9.12 -44.86
C GLN A 26 22.91 -7.59 -44.82
N ASN A 27 22.69 -7.00 -43.65
CA ASN A 27 22.69 -5.56 -43.39
C ASN A 27 23.87 -5.14 -42.50
N LYS A 28 24.36 -3.91 -42.66
CA LYS A 28 25.50 -3.40 -41.87
C LYS A 28 25.12 -3.29 -40.39
N LEU A 29 25.91 -3.92 -39.51
CA LEU A 29 25.78 -3.86 -38.05
C LEU A 29 25.52 -2.43 -37.54
N THR A 30 24.37 -2.22 -36.90
CA THR A 30 23.98 -0.97 -36.27
C THR A 30 24.18 -1.03 -34.76
N PHE A 31 24.12 0.14 -34.09
CA PHE A 31 24.10 0.22 -32.63
C PHE A 31 22.89 -0.51 -32.01
N ILE A 32 21.76 -0.55 -32.72
CA ILE A 32 20.53 -1.22 -32.26
C ILE A 32 20.74 -2.73 -32.18
N ASP A 33 21.44 -3.31 -33.16
CA ASP A 33 21.72 -4.75 -33.18
C ASP A 33 22.63 -5.17 -32.02
N ILE A 34 23.65 -4.36 -31.72
CA ILE A 34 24.56 -4.57 -30.58
C ILE A 34 23.79 -4.48 -29.25
N PHE A 35 22.89 -3.50 -29.12
CA PHE A 35 22.06 -3.32 -27.93
C PHE A 35 21.07 -4.49 -27.74
N MET A 36 20.40 -4.94 -28.80
CA MET A 36 19.50 -6.09 -28.76
C MET A 36 20.25 -7.40 -28.47
N PHE A 37 21.45 -7.59 -29.02
CA PHE A 37 22.33 -8.72 -28.71
C PHE A 37 22.67 -8.76 -27.21
N ALA A 38 23.05 -7.62 -26.62
CA ALA A 38 23.35 -7.52 -25.19
C ALA A 38 22.12 -7.86 -24.30
N ILE A 39 20.91 -7.45 -24.72
CA ILE A 39 19.65 -7.82 -24.04
C ILE A 39 19.42 -9.33 -24.10
N PHE A 40 19.50 -9.97 -25.27
CA PHE A 40 19.22 -11.41 -25.38
C PHE A 40 20.27 -12.26 -24.66
N ILE A 41 21.56 -11.89 -24.68
CA ILE A 41 22.58 -12.54 -23.86
C ILE A 41 22.26 -12.40 -22.35
N SER A 42 21.82 -11.23 -21.90
CA SER A 42 21.41 -11.02 -20.49
C SER A 42 20.20 -11.88 -20.11
N LEU A 43 19.22 -12.02 -20.99
CA LEU A 43 18.04 -12.86 -20.79
C LEU A 43 18.39 -14.37 -20.78
N ILE A 44 19.36 -14.80 -21.59
CA ILE A 44 19.90 -16.18 -21.56
C ILE A 44 20.57 -16.46 -20.21
N VAL A 45 21.49 -15.59 -19.77
CA VAL A 45 22.18 -15.74 -18.47
C VAL A 45 21.19 -15.76 -17.31
N PHE A 46 20.23 -14.83 -17.29
CA PHE A 46 19.17 -14.79 -16.27
C PHE A 46 18.33 -16.08 -16.28
N SER A 47 17.94 -16.57 -17.45
CA SER A 47 17.13 -17.78 -17.58
C SER A 47 17.89 -19.03 -17.12
N ILE A 48 19.17 -19.17 -17.48
CA ILE A 48 20.06 -20.24 -17.01
C ILE A 48 20.17 -20.21 -15.49
N VAL A 49 20.51 -19.06 -14.89
CA VAL A 49 20.63 -18.90 -13.42
C VAL A 49 19.31 -19.27 -12.72
N LYS A 50 18.15 -18.90 -13.28
CA LYS A 50 16.83 -19.26 -12.73
C LYS A 50 16.45 -20.73 -12.93
N LEU A 51 16.98 -21.40 -13.95
CA LEU A 51 16.75 -22.82 -14.20
C LEU A 51 17.54 -23.71 -13.24
N PHE A 52 18.81 -23.37 -12.98
CA PHE A 52 19.75 -24.21 -12.22
C PHE A 52 19.83 -23.92 -10.71
N LYS A 53 19.29 -22.80 -10.21
CA LYS A 53 19.27 -22.42 -8.77
C LYS A 53 18.39 -23.33 -7.87
N HIS A 54 18.13 -24.58 -8.25
CA HIS A 54 17.25 -25.50 -7.51
C HIS A 54 17.71 -26.97 -7.45
N ASN A 55 18.97 -27.28 -7.77
CA ASN A 55 19.52 -28.64 -7.64
C ASN A 55 20.58 -28.69 -6.52
N HIS A 56 20.34 -29.54 -5.50
CA HIS A 56 21.07 -29.65 -4.22
C HIS A 56 21.06 -28.38 -3.34
N LEU A 57 21.01 -28.48 -2.01
CA LEU A 57 21.42 -29.59 -1.13
C LEU A 57 20.28 -30.24 -0.33
N ASP A 58 20.17 -31.57 -0.41
CA ASP A 58 19.51 -32.39 0.61
C ASP A 58 20.38 -32.45 1.87
N TYR A 59 19.87 -31.96 3.00
CA TYR A 59 20.58 -32.06 4.28
C TYR A 59 20.33 -33.44 4.93
N LYS A 60 21.01 -34.46 4.39
CA LYS A 60 20.94 -35.83 4.91
C LYS A 60 21.53 -35.88 6.33
N SER A 61 20.76 -36.40 7.28
CA SER A 61 21.13 -36.49 8.69
C SER A 61 22.41 -37.32 8.90
N ASN A 62 23.36 -36.81 9.69
CA ASN A 62 24.16 -37.67 10.55
C ASN A 62 24.77 -36.95 11.78
N LYS A 63 25.32 -37.77 12.69
CA LYS A 63 25.66 -37.44 14.08
C LYS A 63 27.17 -37.14 14.26
N SER A 64 27.54 -36.76 15.49
CA SER A 64 28.88 -36.78 16.12
C SER A 64 30.02 -35.84 15.63
N ASN A 65 30.26 -34.81 16.46
CA ASN A 65 31.50 -34.50 17.20
C ASN A 65 32.86 -34.12 16.55
N THR A 66 33.54 -33.25 17.32
CA THR A 66 35.00 -33.08 17.53
C THR A 66 35.91 -32.40 16.49
N ASN A 67 36.31 -31.17 16.87
CA ASN A 67 37.68 -30.64 16.99
C ASN A 67 38.51 -30.11 15.79
N HIS A 68 38.89 -28.84 15.97
CA HIS A 68 40.20 -28.20 15.72
C HIS A 68 40.64 -27.62 14.35
N LYS A 69 41.01 -26.33 14.44
CA LYS A 69 42.18 -25.62 13.85
C LYS A 69 42.16 -25.10 12.39
N ASN A 70 41.99 -23.76 12.31
CA ASN A 70 42.98 -22.76 11.83
C ASN A 70 43.32 -22.55 10.34
N ILE A 71 43.31 -21.24 9.95
CA ILE A 71 44.29 -20.53 9.06
C ILE A 71 44.17 -20.86 7.53
N SER A 72 44.31 -19.95 6.55
CA SER A 72 44.66 -18.50 6.49
C SER A 72 44.03 -17.74 5.29
N ASN A 73 44.08 -16.41 5.35
CA ASN A 73 43.80 -15.43 4.28
C ASN A 73 44.49 -15.68 2.91
N SER A 74 43.90 -15.19 1.81
CA SER A 74 44.43 -14.08 0.97
C SER A 74 43.65 -13.91 -0.36
N LYS A 75 43.95 -12.93 -1.24
CA LYS A 75 43.68 -11.47 -1.11
C LYS A 75 43.76 -10.79 -2.50
N THR A 76 42.83 -9.87 -2.83
CA THR A 76 42.97 -8.82 -3.89
C THR A 76 43.10 -9.32 -5.37
N THR A 77 43.01 -8.52 -6.46
CA THR A 77 43.04 -7.04 -6.66
C THR A 77 42.31 -6.59 -7.95
N GLN A 78 41.82 -5.34 -7.99
CA GLN A 78 41.86 -4.30 -9.07
C GLN A 78 41.72 -4.62 -10.59
N PHE A 79 41.25 -3.73 -11.50
CA PHE A 79 40.33 -2.55 -11.51
C PHE A 79 40.38 -1.89 -12.93
N ASN A 80 39.43 -0.98 -13.27
CA ASN A 80 39.56 0.16 -14.23
C ASN A 80 39.76 -0.14 -15.75
N THR A 81 39.58 0.75 -16.75
CA THR A 81 38.72 1.95 -17.10
C THR A 81 38.91 2.19 -18.65
N VAL A 82 38.53 3.24 -19.40
CA VAL A 82 37.96 4.60 -19.20
C VAL A 82 37.32 5.13 -20.52
N GLN A 83 36.18 5.88 -20.46
CA GLN A 83 35.74 7.02 -21.34
C GLN A 83 35.76 6.91 -22.91
N SER A 84 35.18 7.79 -23.77
CA SER A 84 34.05 8.77 -23.72
C SER A 84 33.85 9.47 -25.10
N ILE A 85 32.72 10.20 -25.30
CA ILE A 85 32.63 11.48 -26.10
C ILE A 85 32.75 11.34 -27.66
N ASP A 86 32.00 12.05 -28.54
CA ASP A 86 30.92 13.03 -28.35
C ASP A 86 29.94 13.22 -29.55
N HIS A 87 28.89 14.01 -29.32
CA HIS A 87 28.11 14.92 -30.21
C HIS A 87 27.90 14.63 -31.73
N ILE A 88 26.64 14.74 -32.20
CA ILE A 88 26.18 15.80 -33.16
C ILE A 88 24.63 15.81 -33.30
N ARG A 89 24.07 16.83 -33.96
CA ARG A 89 22.71 17.41 -33.81
C ARG A 89 22.03 17.65 -35.17
N LYS A 90 20.73 17.30 -35.34
CA LYS A 90 19.63 18.14 -35.94
C LYS A 90 18.36 17.35 -36.39
N ASN A 91 17.19 17.92 -36.08
CA ASN A 91 15.96 18.03 -36.90
C ASN A 91 15.18 16.74 -37.31
N ASN A 92 13.87 16.75 -37.62
CA ASN A 92 12.69 17.62 -37.34
C ASN A 92 11.41 16.85 -37.77
N ILE A 93 10.21 17.46 -37.65
CA ILE A 93 8.90 17.02 -38.20
C ILE A 93 8.29 15.88 -37.37
N THR A 94 7.29 16.07 -36.49
CA THR A 94 6.01 16.82 -36.52
C THR A 94 4.91 16.13 -37.31
N HIS A 95 3.79 15.82 -36.64
CA HIS A 95 2.48 15.86 -37.25
C HIS A 95 1.41 16.25 -36.21
N ASP A 96 0.25 16.61 -36.73
CA ASP A 96 -0.69 17.54 -36.11
C ASP A 96 -1.92 16.82 -35.51
N ILE A 97 -2.75 17.58 -34.79
CA ILE A 97 -4.22 17.56 -34.94
C ILE A 97 -4.80 18.79 -34.22
N GLU A 98 -5.68 19.52 -34.91
CA GLU A 98 -6.44 20.63 -34.35
C GLU A 98 -7.70 20.14 -33.63
N THR A 99 -8.22 20.88 -32.63
CA THR A 99 -9.65 21.28 -32.68
C THR A 99 -10.04 22.46 -31.79
N ASN A 100 -10.98 23.23 -32.32
CA ASN A 100 -11.41 24.58 -31.97
C ASN A 100 -12.38 24.75 -30.76
N ASN A 101 -12.31 25.94 -30.15
CA ASN A 101 -13.42 26.81 -29.70
C ASN A 101 -14.35 26.46 -28.50
N THR A 102 -14.00 27.06 -27.36
CA THR A 102 -14.84 27.90 -26.47
C THR A 102 -16.35 28.07 -26.72
N LYS A 103 -17.14 28.01 -25.64
CA LYS A 103 -18.32 28.88 -25.40
C LYS A 103 -18.61 29.07 -23.89
N LYS A 104 -19.21 30.21 -23.54
CA LYS A 104 -19.54 30.67 -22.17
C LYS A 104 -20.85 30.06 -21.65
N VAL A 105 -21.08 30.03 -20.33
CA VAL A 105 -22.32 30.59 -19.71
C VAL A 105 -22.24 30.78 -18.17
N LYS A 106 -22.67 31.97 -17.73
CA LYS A 106 -23.23 32.48 -16.45
C LYS A 106 -22.73 32.01 -15.06
N GLN A 107 -22.51 33.03 -14.22
CA GLN A 107 -22.57 32.99 -12.75
C GLN A 107 -23.99 32.76 -12.22
N VAL A 108 -24.10 32.25 -10.98
CA VAL A 108 -25.22 32.52 -10.05
C VAL A 108 -24.61 32.92 -8.69
N LYS A 109 -25.31 33.75 -7.91
CA LYS A 109 -24.80 34.37 -6.67
C LYS A 109 -25.12 33.58 -5.40
N SER A 110 -24.17 33.64 -4.46
CA SER A 110 -24.30 33.59 -2.98
C SER A 110 -25.64 33.20 -2.35
N ILE A 111 -25.60 32.18 -1.48
CA ILE A 111 -26.44 32.11 -0.28
C ILE A 111 -25.52 32.11 0.93
N THR A 112 -25.64 33.14 1.77
CA THR A 112 -24.92 33.24 3.05
C THR A 112 -25.65 32.39 4.09
N ASN A 113 -24.92 31.59 4.89
CA ASN A 113 -25.44 31.10 6.16
C ASN A 113 -24.30 30.90 7.17
N ASN A 114 -24.40 31.59 8.30
CA ASN A 114 -23.41 31.49 9.38
C ASN A 114 -23.69 30.26 10.25
N LYS A 115 -22.68 29.42 10.48
CA LYS A 115 -22.67 28.47 11.60
C LYS A 115 -21.24 28.15 12.04
N THR A 116 -20.63 29.10 12.74
CA THR A 116 -19.29 28.97 13.34
C THR A 116 -19.33 28.13 14.62
N ASN A 117 -18.22 27.44 14.89
CA ASN A 117 -17.76 26.97 16.21
C ASN A 117 -18.60 25.93 16.97
N THR A 118 -18.29 24.65 16.74
CA THR A 118 -18.46 23.59 17.76
C THR A 118 -17.18 22.77 18.02
N LEU A 119 -16.29 22.63 17.03
CA LEU A 119 -15.21 21.65 17.01
C LEU A 119 -14.14 21.80 18.12
N ASN A 120 -13.89 23.02 18.62
CA ASN A 120 -12.82 23.27 19.60
C ASN A 120 -13.12 22.75 21.02
N LYS A 121 -14.34 22.25 21.32
CA LYS A 121 -14.67 21.76 22.67
C LYS A 121 -14.29 20.29 22.91
N ASP A 122 -14.21 19.49 21.85
CA ASP A 122 -14.06 18.04 22.00
C ASP A 122 -12.58 17.62 22.15
N GLN A 123 -11.65 18.39 21.57
CA GLN A 123 -10.21 18.20 21.78
C GLN A 123 -9.77 18.48 23.23
N VAL A 124 -10.37 19.48 23.90
CA VAL A 124 -10.04 19.81 25.30
C VAL A 124 -10.50 18.69 26.24
N LYS A 125 -11.75 18.23 26.07
CA LYS A 125 -12.32 17.14 26.89
C LYS A 125 -11.59 15.81 26.74
N LEU A 126 -11.01 15.53 25.57
CA LEU A 126 -10.26 14.29 25.37
C LEU A 126 -8.94 14.29 26.16
N ASN A 127 -8.29 15.45 26.34
CA ASN A 127 -7.07 15.55 27.14
C ASN A 127 -7.37 15.40 28.65
N GLU A 128 -8.39 16.08 29.17
CA GLU A 128 -8.74 16.04 30.60
C GLU A 128 -9.09 14.61 31.06
N ASN A 129 -10.01 13.94 30.35
CA ASN A 129 -10.42 12.56 30.67
C ASN A 129 -9.30 11.52 30.50
N VAL A 130 -8.26 11.81 29.70
CA VAL A 130 -7.12 10.91 29.51
C VAL A 130 -6.02 11.16 30.55
N GLN A 131 -5.91 12.36 31.14
CA GLN A 131 -4.91 12.63 32.17
C GLN A 131 -5.25 11.99 33.52
N GLU A 132 -6.52 12.00 33.96
CA GLU A 132 -6.91 11.31 35.21
C GLU A 132 -6.66 9.79 35.13
N ASN A 133 -6.93 9.16 33.98
CA ASN A 133 -6.78 7.71 33.80
C ASN A 133 -5.34 7.21 33.57
N ASN A 134 -4.33 8.10 33.56
CA ASN A 134 -2.93 7.71 33.29
C ASN A 134 -1.99 7.74 34.51
N GLN A 135 -2.44 8.18 35.70
CA GLN A 135 -1.58 8.19 36.89
C GLN A 135 -1.41 6.80 37.56
N ASP A 136 -2.35 5.88 37.37
CA ASP A 136 -2.31 4.52 37.95
C ASP A 136 -1.61 3.46 37.07
N LEU A 137 -1.12 3.81 35.87
CA LEU A 137 -0.56 2.84 34.90
C LEU A 137 0.91 2.44 35.14
N VAL A 138 1.36 2.45 36.40
CA VAL A 138 2.58 1.76 36.86
C VAL A 138 2.17 0.60 37.77
N ILE A 139 1.71 -0.50 37.14
CA ILE A 139 1.37 -1.74 37.82
C ILE A 139 2.41 -2.80 37.45
N ASP A 140 3.00 -3.43 38.46
CA ASP A 140 3.95 -4.54 38.29
C ASP A 140 3.34 -5.69 37.47
N VAL A 141 4.17 -6.32 36.62
CA VAL A 141 3.76 -7.51 35.88
C VAL A 141 3.52 -8.68 36.84
N LYS A 142 2.25 -8.93 37.16
CA LYS A 142 1.79 -10.15 37.80
C LYS A 142 1.20 -11.09 36.75
N ASP A 143 1.64 -12.34 36.77
CA ASP A 143 1.05 -13.42 35.97
C ASP A 143 -0.32 -13.83 36.54
N ASP A 144 -1.34 -13.03 36.25
CA ASP A 144 -2.74 -13.33 36.58
C ASP A 144 -3.25 -14.53 35.76
N ASN A 145 -2.94 -15.72 36.25
CA ASN A 145 -3.42 -17.03 35.78
C ASN A 145 -4.92 -17.25 36.13
N ASN A 146 -5.77 -16.29 35.75
CA ASN A 146 -7.20 -16.29 36.07
C ASN A 146 -7.99 -16.95 34.93
N ASN A 147 -8.13 -18.27 35.01
CA ASN A 147 -8.81 -19.11 34.01
C ASN A 147 -10.33 -18.86 33.96
N ASN A 148 -10.75 -17.82 33.24
CA ASN A 148 -12.15 -17.58 32.91
C ASN A 148 -12.36 -17.69 31.39
N TYR A 149 -12.71 -18.89 30.91
CA TYR A 149 -12.83 -19.24 29.48
C TYR A 149 -14.07 -18.62 28.79
N HIS A 150 -14.15 -17.29 28.79
CA HIS A 150 -14.81 -16.62 27.68
C HIS A 150 -13.96 -16.86 26.42
N TYR A 151 -14.51 -17.58 25.44
CA TYR A 151 -13.81 -17.87 24.17
C TYR A 151 -13.71 -16.62 23.28
N ASP A 152 -12.80 -15.73 23.68
CA ASP A 152 -12.31 -14.62 22.88
C ASP A 152 -11.64 -15.15 21.60
N LEU A 153 -12.15 -14.70 20.46
CA LEU A 153 -11.49 -14.92 19.18
C LEU A 153 -10.29 -13.98 19.09
N ASN A 154 -9.11 -14.51 18.79
CA ASN A 154 -7.94 -13.68 18.52
C ASN A 154 -8.04 -13.03 17.12
N ALA A 155 -7.17 -12.06 16.85
CA ALA A 155 -7.23 -11.28 15.61
C ALA A 155 -7.10 -12.13 14.33
N ASN A 156 -6.41 -13.27 14.37
CA ASN A 156 -6.30 -14.21 13.26
C ASN A 156 -7.57 -15.07 13.12
N ASP A 157 -8.19 -15.51 14.23
CA ASP A 157 -9.50 -16.19 14.19
C ASP A 157 -10.54 -15.30 13.48
N ILE A 158 -10.58 -14.03 13.87
CA ILE A 158 -11.49 -13.02 13.32
C ILE A 158 -11.16 -12.73 11.84
N LEU A 159 -9.87 -12.71 11.46
CA LEU A 159 -9.47 -12.57 10.06
C LEU A 159 -9.96 -13.74 9.21
N ILE A 160 -9.83 -14.99 9.67
CA ILE A 160 -10.32 -16.16 8.93
C ILE A 160 -11.84 -16.12 8.78
N LEU A 161 -12.58 -15.67 9.79
CA LEU A 161 -14.02 -15.42 9.71
C LEU A 161 -14.35 -14.36 8.64
N HIS A 162 -13.64 -13.23 8.61
CA HIS A 162 -13.83 -12.17 7.61
C HIS A 162 -13.47 -12.60 6.17
N LEU A 163 -12.42 -13.41 6.00
CA LEU A 163 -11.94 -13.85 4.68
C LEU A 163 -12.81 -14.97 4.08
N ASN A 164 -13.45 -15.79 4.92
CA ASN A 164 -14.17 -16.99 4.49
C ASN A 164 -15.70 -16.96 4.70
N LYS A 165 -16.26 -15.89 5.29
CA LYS A 165 -17.71 -15.64 5.24
C LYS A 165 -18.23 -15.70 3.81
N ASN A 166 -19.32 -16.43 3.60
CA ASN A 166 -19.97 -16.65 2.31
C ASN A 166 -18.99 -17.20 1.25
N ARG A 167 -18.23 -18.25 1.61
CA ARG A 167 -17.43 -19.05 0.68
C ARG A 167 -17.93 -20.48 0.60
N GLU A 168 -17.83 -21.04 -0.60
CA GLU A 168 -18.02 -22.46 -0.84
C GLU A 168 -16.91 -23.28 -0.16
N VAL A 169 -17.28 -24.39 0.47
CA VAL A 169 -16.34 -25.32 1.13
C VAL A 169 -15.43 -25.97 0.09
N GLY A 170 -14.14 -26.07 0.40
CA GLY A 170 -13.05 -26.41 -0.52
C GLY A 170 -12.49 -25.22 -1.33
N LYS A 171 -12.95 -23.99 -1.08
CA LYS A 171 -12.51 -22.76 -1.79
C LYS A 171 -12.12 -21.62 -0.83
N GLU A 172 -11.52 -21.99 0.31
CA GLU A 172 -11.08 -21.09 1.37
C GLU A 172 -9.90 -20.21 0.93
N VAL A 173 -9.73 -19.06 1.60
CA VAL A 173 -8.53 -18.23 1.50
C VAL A 173 -7.40 -18.84 2.33
N LYS A 174 -6.68 -19.81 1.77
CA LYS A 174 -5.49 -20.42 2.42
C LYS A 174 -4.17 -19.77 1.98
N ASN A 175 -4.10 -19.33 0.72
CA ASN A 175 -2.84 -18.94 0.06
C ASN A 175 -2.57 -17.42 0.07
N HIS A 176 -3.12 -16.66 1.03
CA HIS A 176 -2.82 -15.22 1.15
C HIS A 176 -1.46 -15.02 1.84
N PHE A 177 -0.66 -14.05 1.37
CA PHE A 177 0.72 -13.82 1.83
C PHE A 177 0.83 -13.77 3.36
N TYR A 178 0.05 -12.88 4.01
CA TYR A 178 -0.01 -12.77 5.47
C TYR A 178 -0.26 -14.10 6.20
N LEU A 179 -1.17 -14.95 5.69
CA LEU A 179 -1.51 -16.23 6.31
C LEU A 179 -0.36 -17.23 6.24
N LEU A 180 0.36 -17.25 5.11
CA LEU A 180 1.52 -18.11 4.89
C LEU A 180 2.73 -17.65 5.72
N GLU A 181 2.98 -16.34 5.78
CA GLU A 181 4.07 -15.74 6.56
C GLU A 181 3.88 -15.97 8.07
N ASN A 182 2.65 -15.83 8.57
CA ASN A 182 2.30 -16.05 9.98
C ASN A 182 1.93 -17.51 10.29
N GLN A 183 2.13 -18.45 9.35
CA GLN A 183 1.90 -19.90 9.50
C GLN A 183 0.49 -20.27 10.01
N ILE A 184 -0.52 -19.53 9.57
CA ILE A 184 -1.89 -19.61 10.09
C ILE A 184 -2.62 -20.84 9.54
N ASN A 185 -2.97 -21.79 10.42
CA ASN A 185 -3.73 -22.99 10.08
C ASN A 185 -5.22 -22.67 9.86
N VAL A 186 -5.58 -22.38 8.61
CA VAL A 186 -6.95 -21.95 8.24
C VAL A 186 -8.01 -23.01 8.55
N ASP A 187 -7.72 -24.30 8.35
CA ASP A 187 -8.70 -25.37 8.56
C ASP A 187 -9.00 -25.61 10.05
N GLU A 188 -7.98 -25.54 10.91
CA GLU A 188 -8.13 -25.59 12.36
C GLU A 188 -8.96 -24.42 12.89
N ILE A 189 -8.70 -23.21 12.39
CA ILE A 189 -9.45 -22.01 12.77
C ILE A 189 -10.90 -22.07 12.26
N LEU A 190 -11.16 -22.57 11.04
CA LEU A 190 -12.54 -22.74 10.55
C LEU A 190 -13.31 -23.76 11.42
N ASN A 191 -12.70 -24.89 11.76
CA ASN A 191 -13.30 -25.87 12.68
C ASN A 191 -13.57 -25.26 14.08
N LYS A 192 -12.64 -24.45 14.60
CA LYS A 192 -12.83 -23.68 15.84
C LYS A 192 -13.99 -22.68 15.75
N LEU A 193 -14.10 -21.93 14.65
CA LEU A 193 -15.19 -20.96 14.44
C LEU A 193 -16.57 -21.65 14.35
N ILE A 194 -16.63 -22.86 13.81
CA ILE A 194 -17.85 -23.68 13.77
C ILE A 194 -18.19 -24.23 15.16
N ASN A 195 -17.23 -24.86 15.84
CA ASN A 195 -17.41 -25.39 17.20
C ASN A 195 -17.80 -24.32 18.24
N LEU A 196 -17.49 -23.04 17.96
CA LEU A 196 -17.81 -21.90 18.80
C LEU A 196 -19.03 -21.09 18.31
N ASP A 197 -19.84 -21.62 17.38
CA ASP A 197 -21.08 -20.97 16.87
C ASP A 197 -20.86 -19.56 16.27
N TYR A 198 -19.71 -19.32 15.63
CA TYR A 198 -19.50 -18.10 14.83
C TYR A 198 -19.73 -18.33 13.33
N LEU A 199 -19.62 -19.58 12.87
CA LEU A 199 -19.73 -19.97 11.47
C LEU A 199 -20.52 -21.29 11.36
N ASP A 200 -21.33 -21.43 10.32
CA ASP A 200 -22.13 -22.63 10.04
C ASP A 200 -21.85 -23.10 8.60
N ILE A 201 -22.06 -24.39 8.32
CA ILE A 201 -21.91 -24.97 6.97
C ILE A 201 -23.30 -25.30 6.44
N LYS A 202 -23.82 -24.43 5.57
CA LYS A 202 -25.16 -24.56 4.98
C LYS A 202 -25.09 -25.11 3.55
N SER A 203 -26.11 -25.86 3.18
CA SER A 203 -26.26 -26.51 1.87
C SER A 203 -27.72 -26.37 1.40
N ASN A 204 -28.22 -25.14 1.34
CA ASN A 204 -29.62 -24.81 1.10
C ASN A 204 -29.79 -23.85 -0.10
N PHE A 205 -31.01 -23.72 -0.62
CA PHE A 205 -31.29 -22.92 -1.80
C PHE A 205 -30.97 -21.43 -1.65
N ASP A 206 -31.05 -20.90 -0.43
CA ASP A 206 -30.84 -19.47 -0.16
C ASP A 206 -29.37 -19.04 -0.21
N VAL A 207 -28.41 -19.96 0.02
CA VAL A 207 -26.98 -19.66 -0.16
C VAL A 207 -26.34 -20.41 -1.34
N SER A 208 -26.66 -21.69 -1.53
CA SER A 208 -25.85 -22.58 -2.36
C SER A 208 -26.10 -22.45 -3.86
N LEU A 209 -27.33 -22.14 -4.31
CA LEU A 209 -27.67 -21.99 -5.73
C LEU A 209 -26.89 -20.84 -6.41
N PHE A 210 -26.43 -19.86 -5.64
CA PHE A 210 -25.65 -18.74 -6.16
C PHE A 210 -24.21 -19.12 -6.58
N TYR A 211 -23.68 -20.25 -6.11
CA TYR A 211 -22.34 -20.74 -6.48
C TYR A 211 -22.35 -21.56 -7.78
N LEU A 212 -23.48 -22.19 -8.12
CA LEU A 212 -23.66 -22.96 -9.35
C LEU A 212 -23.61 -22.07 -10.61
N LYS A 213 -23.00 -22.58 -11.68
CA LYS A 213 -22.94 -21.94 -13.00
C LYS A 213 -24.26 -22.13 -13.75
N VAL A 214 -24.50 -21.29 -14.76
CA VAL A 214 -25.70 -21.37 -15.61
C VAL A 214 -25.90 -22.76 -16.28
N PRO A 215 -24.85 -23.48 -16.75
CA PRO A 215 -25.02 -24.85 -17.21
C PRO A 215 -25.47 -25.81 -16.10
N GLU A 216 -24.83 -25.77 -14.94
CA GLU A 216 -25.14 -26.65 -13.79
C GLU A 216 -26.60 -26.47 -13.32
N LEU A 217 -27.08 -25.22 -13.25
CA LEU A 217 -28.49 -24.90 -12.98
C LEU A 217 -29.46 -25.42 -14.08
N LYS A 218 -29.02 -25.51 -15.33
CA LYS A 218 -29.81 -26.05 -16.45
C LYS A 218 -29.80 -27.57 -16.51
N GLU A 219 -28.77 -28.25 -16.01
CA GLU A 219 -28.80 -29.72 -15.85
C GLU A 219 -29.83 -30.11 -14.79
N ILE A 220 -29.81 -29.46 -13.62
CA ILE A 220 -30.82 -29.63 -12.55
C ILE A 220 -32.24 -29.43 -13.12
N LEU A 221 -32.49 -28.30 -13.80
CA LEU A 221 -33.81 -28.05 -14.40
C LEU A 221 -34.18 -29.08 -15.49
N ARG A 222 -33.21 -29.72 -16.17
CA ARG A 222 -33.47 -30.73 -17.20
C ARG A 222 -33.87 -32.07 -16.59
N GLU A 223 -33.23 -32.49 -15.51
CA GLU A 223 -33.56 -33.71 -14.77
C GLU A 223 -35.04 -33.69 -14.32
N TYR A 224 -35.49 -32.54 -13.80
CA TYR A 224 -36.88 -32.30 -13.39
C TYR A 224 -37.81 -31.88 -14.55
N LYS A 225 -37.34 -31.92 -15.81
CA LYS A 225 -38.11 -31.61 -17.04
C LYS A 225 -38.70 -30.18 -17.09
N LEU A 226 -38.08 -29.24 -16.38
CA LEU A 226 -38.48 -27.84 -16.30
C LEU A 226 -37.90 -26.99 -17.44
N LYS A 227 -38.42 -25.77 -17.59
CA LYS A 227 -38.02 -24.83 -18.65
C LYS A 227 -36.56 -24.40 -18.48
N LEU A 228 -35.72 -24.58 -19.52
CA LEU A 228 -34.27 -24.26 -19.49
C LEU A 228 -33.91 -22.84 -19.95
N SER A 229 -34.88 -22.04 -20.38
CA SER A 229 -34.67 -20.65 -20.82
C SER A 229 -34.65 -19.68 -19.64
N GLY A 230 -33.73 -18.73 -19.65
CA GLY A 230 -33.73 -17.60 -18.72
C GLY A 230 -32.33 -17.11 -18.34
N ASN A 231 -32.27 -16.00 -17.61
CA ASN A 231 -31.07 -15.54 -16.92
C ASN A 231 -30.82 -16.33 -15.62
N LYS A 232 -29.67 -16.13 -14.94
CA LYS A 232 -29.34 -16.90 -13.73
C LYS A 232 -30.39 -16.76 -12.60
N PRO A 233 -30.86 -15.56 -12.22
CA PRO A 233 -31.96 -15.40 -11.27
C PRO A 233 -33.23 -16.20 -11.64
N GLU A 234 -33.71 -16.10 -12.88
CA GLU A 234 -34.90 -16.83 -13.35
C GLU A 234 -34.75 -18.36 -13.30
N LEU A 235 -33.53 -18.89 -13.41
CA LEU A 235 -33.25 -20.31 -13.27
C LEU A 235 -33.20 -20.73 -11.78
N ILE A 236 -32.63 -19.89 -10.92
CA ILE A 236 -32.59 -20.11 -9.46
C ILE A 236 -34.01 -20.13 -8.87
N GLU A 237 -34.82 -19.10 -9.15
CA GLU A 237 -36.20 -19.04 -8.62
C GLU A 237 -37.08 -20.18 -9.15
N ARG A 238 -36.82 -20.64 -10.38
CA ARG A 238 -37.51 -21.81 -10.94
C ARG A 238 -37.14 -23.10 -10.22
N ILE A 239 -35.89 -23.27 -9.77
CA ILE A 239 -35.49 -24.39 -8.91
C ILE A 239 -36.23 -24.26 -7.57
N LYS A 240 -36.11 -23.10 -6.89
CA LYS A 240 -36.75 -22.86 -5.57
C LYS A 240 -38.25 -23.13 -5.54
N THR A 241 -38.96 -22.79 -6.61
CA THR A 241 -40.43 -22.90 -6.68
C THR A 241 -40.92 -24.29 -7.08
N ASN A 242 -40.10 -25.14 -7.71
CA ASN A 242 -40.58 -26.38 -8.37
C ASN A 242 -39.85 -27.67 -7.94
N ILE A 243 -38.80 -27.58 -7.12
CA ILE A 243 -38.02 -28.75 -6.67
C ILE A 243 -37.81 -28.68 -5.16
N ASP A 244 -37.86 -29.82 -4.47
CA ASP A 244 -37.50 -29.93 -3.05
C ASP A 244 -35.98 -29.74 -2.88
N GLU A 245 -35.58 -28.93 -1.90
CA GLU A 245 -34.19 -28.69 -1.52
C GLU A 245 -33.43 -29.99 -1.20
N ASN A 246 -34.11 -30.94 -0.55
CA ASN A 246 -33.55 -32.24 -0.17
C ASN A 246 -33.31 -33.16 -1.38
N ALA A 247 -33.89 -32.85 -2.55
CA ALA A 247 -33.83 -33.68 -3.74
C ALA A 247 -32.69 -33.28 -4.73
N ILE A 248 -31.86 -32.30 -4.37
CA ILE A 248 -30.69 -31.86 -5.15
C ILE A 248 -29.45 -31.82 -4.25
N LYS A 249 -28.31 -32.35 -4.74
CA LYS A 249 -27.03 -32.15 -4.05
C LYS A 249 -26.49 -30.74 -4.32
N LEU A 250 -26.55 -29.88 -3.30
CA LEU A 250 -26.09 -28.48 -3.37
C LEU A 250 -24.62 -28.33 -2.91
N PRO A 251 -23.90 -27.27 -3.32
CA PRO A 251 -22.62 -26.89 -2.73
C PRO A 251 -22.75 -26.50 -1.26
N GLN A 252 -21.81 -26.93 -0.41
CA GLN A 252 -21.71 -26.46 0.97
C GLN A 252 -21.06 -25.06 1.02
N VAL A 253 -21.56 -24.19 1.90
CA VAL A 253 -21.15 -22.79 2.04
C VAL A 253 -20.96 -22.43 3.51
N TYR A 254 -19.86 -21.76 3.84
CA TYR A 254 -19.60 -21.14 5.13
C TYR A 254 -20.47 -19.89 5.31
N VAL A 255 -21.43 -19.92 6.24
CA VAL A 255 -22.38 -18.84 6.51
C VAL A 255 -22.18 -18.35 7.95
N PRO A 256 -21.91 -17.06 8.21
CA PRO A 256 -21.80 -16.56 9.57
C PRO A 256 -23.13 -16.67 10.33
N THR A 257 -23.07 -17.08 11.60
CA THR A 257 -24.22 -17.13 12.50
C THR A 257 -24.61 -15.70 12.93
N SER A 258 -25.69 -15.53 13.71
CA SER A 258 -26.01 -14.21 14.30
C SER A 258 -24.85 -13.66 15.14
N LYS A 259 -24.15 -14.55 15.85
CA LYS A 259 -22.94 -14.26 16.65
C LYS A 259 -21.75 -13.90 15.75
N GLY A 260 -21.55 -14.65 14.65
CA GLY A 260 -20.53 -14.35 13.64
C GLY A 260 -20.73 -12.99 12.96
N ASN A 261 -21.95 -12.70 12.52
CA ASN A 261 -22.29 -11.41 11.90
C ASN A 261 -22.08 -10.22 12.86
N LYS A 262 -22.40 -10.39 14.16
CA LYS A 262 -22.10 -9.37 15.17
C LYS A 262 -20.60 -9.07 15.25
N ILE A 263 -19.76 -10.10 15.43
CA ILE A 263 -18.30 -9.92 15.46
C ILE A 263 -17.82 -9.26 14.16
N ILE A 264 -18.25 -9.75 12.99
CA ILE A 264 -17.88 -9.19 11.68
C ILE A 264 -18.13 -7.67 11.60
N GLY A 265 -19.28 -7.19 12.09
CA GLY A 265 -19.59 -5.76 12.12
C GLY A 265 -18.75 -4.97 13.14
N GLU A 266 -18.55 -5.54 14.34
CA GLU A 266 -17.72 -4.93 15.40
C GLU A 266 -16.21 -4.91 15.07
N THR A 267 -15.77 -5.65 14.02
CA THR A 267 -14.35 -5.86 13.70
C THR A 267 -13.93 -5.57 12.26
N GLU A 268 -14.66 -4.74 11.49
CA GLU A 268 -14.28 -4.43 10.09
C GLU A 268 -12.86 -3.90 9.91
N TYR A 269 -12.30 -3.24 10.94
CA TYR A 269 -10.90 -2.80 10.99
C TYR A 269 -9.87 -3.93 10.78
N ILE A 270 -10.22 -5.20 11.05
CA ILE A 270 -9.36 -6.37 10.81
C ILE A 270 -8.97 -6.46 9.32
N LEU A 271 -9.93 -6.25 8.42
CA LEU A 271 -9.69 -6.23 6.97
C LEU A 271 -8.92 -5.00 6.49
N HIS A 272 -8.78 -3.97 7.32
CA HIS A 272 -7.96 -2.80 7.03
C HIS A 272 -6.51 -2.98 7.50
N PHE A 273 -6.29 -3.62 8.67
CA PHE A 273 -4.95 -3.72 9.27
C PHE A 273 -4.21 -5.04 9.01
N TYR A 274 -4.85 -6.13 8.55
CA TYR A 274 -4.18 -7.43 8.41
C TYR A 274 -3.00 -7.48 7.43
N ASN A 275 -2.90 -6.52 6.50
CA ASN A 275 -1.76 -6.39 5.59
C ASN A 275 -1.14 -4.98 5.69
N SER A 276 -1.18 -4.37 6.88
CA SER A 276 -0.62 -3.03 7.12
C SER A 276 0.87 -3.08 7.49
N PRO A 277 1.73 -2.26 6.86
CA PRO A 277 3.14 -2.14 7.25
C PRO A 277 3.36 -1.24 8.49
N ILE A 278 2.31 -0.65 9.06
CA ILE A 278 2.39 0.36 10.13
C ILE A 278 2.26 -0.25 11.54
N ILE A 279 1.41 -1.28 11.65
CA ILE A 279 0.99 -1.91 12.89
C ILE A 279 0.62 -3.37 12.60
N SER A 280 1.03 -4.29 13.48
CA SER A 280 0.64 -5.70 13.35
C SER A 280 -0.85 -5.88 13.70
N LEU A 281 -1.49 -6.86 13.07
CA LEU A 281 -2.93 -7.12 13.25
C LEU A 281 -3.31 -7.35 14.73
N GLY A 282 -2.47 -8.06 15.49
CA GLY A 282 -2.68 -8.28 16.92
C GLY A 282 -2.64 -6.99 17.75
N SER A 283 -1.71 -6.07 17.45
CA SER A 283 -1.66 -4.76 18.10
C SER A 283 -2.85 -3.88 17.74
N ALA A 284 -3.27 -3.87 16.47
CA ALA A 284 -4.46 -3.14 16.01
C ALA A 284 -5.74 -3.65 16.70
N HIS A 285 -5.90 -4.97 16.79
CA HIS A 285 -7.03 -5.61 17.47
C HIS A 285 -7.04 -5.34 18.98
N LYS A 286 -5.88 -5.35 19.65
CA LYS A 286 -5.77 -4.98 21.07
C LYS A 286 -6.30 -3.56 21.30
N MET A 287 -5.78 -2.57 20.57
CA MET A 287 -6.22 -1.17 20.66
C MET A 287 -7.72 -0.99 20.36
N ALA A 288 -8.25 -1.71 19.37
CA ALA A 288 -9.67 -1.67 19.00
C ALA A 288 -10.62 -2.36 19.99
N LYS A 289 -10.10 -3.16 20.91
CA LYS A 289 -10.84 -3.86 21.97
C LYS A 289 -10.81 -3.12 23.30
N GLU A 290 -9.71 -2.42 23.59
CA GLU A 290 -9.53 -1.63 24.81
C GLU A 290 -10.44 -0.39 24.86
N VAL A 291 -11.06 0.01 23.74
CA VAL A 291 -11.93 1.19 23.68
C VAL A 291 -13.39 0.83 23.32
N LEU A 292 -14.28 1.29 24.20
CA LEU A 292 -15.74 1.24 24.04
C LEU A 292 -16.24 2.52 23.32
N ASN A 293 -17.35 2.40 22.60
CA ASN A 293 -18.12 3.53 22.04
C ASN A 293 -17.34 4.47 21.10
N ILE A 294 -16.43 3.93 20.28
CA ILE A 294 -15.88 4.62 19.09
C ILE A 294 -16.46 4.02 17.82
N ASP A 295 -17.06 4.88 16.99
CA ASP A 295 -17.62 4.53 15.68
C ASP A 295 -16.51 4.19 14.67
N ASP A 296 -15.54 5.10 14.48
CA ASP A 296 -14.43 4.94 13.53
C ASP A 296 -13.18 4.40 14.22
N LYS A 297 -13.17 3.08 14.46
CA LYS A 297 -12.02 2.39 15.08
C LYS A 297 -10.75 2.42 14.23
N ILE A 298 -10.84 2.71 12.92
CA ILE A 298 -9.68 2.78 12.02
C ILE A 298 -8.98 4.14 12.18
N GLU A 299 -9.75 5.24 12.15
CA GLU A 299 -9.29 6.59 12.48
C GLU A 299 -8.67 6.65 13.88
N TYR A 300 -9.33 6.04 14.88
CA TYR A 300 -8.81 5.97 16.24
C TYR A 300 -7.42 5.32 16.33
N ILE A 301 -7.22 4.14 15.71
CA ILE A 301 -5.92 3.47 15.71
C ILE A 301 -4.83 4.36 15.09
N TYR A 302 -5.14 5.07 14.00
CA TYR A 302 -4.20 6.01 13.39
C TYR A 302 -3.88 7.21 14.30
N PHE A 303 -4.87 7.82 14.96
CA PHE A 303 -4.63 8.91 15.91
C PHE A 303 -3.83 8.46 17.14
N TYR A 304 -4.13 7.28 17.70
CA TYR A 304 -3.34 6.67 18.78
C TYR A 304 -1.88 6.45 18.36
N LEU A 305 -1.66 5.94 17.13
CA LEU A 305 -0.32 5.76 16.58
C LEU A 305 0.43 7.09 16.39
N LEU A 306 -0.23 8.17 15.97
CA LEU A 306 0.39 9.50 15.90
C LEU A 306 0.83 9.99 17.29
N GLN A 307 -0.07 9.92 18.27
CA GLN A 307 0.20 10.36 19.65
C GLN A 307 1.37 9.61 20.30
N GLN A 308 1.54 8.31 20.00
CA GLN A 308 2.68 7.54 20.53
C GLN A 308 4.00 7.83 19.79
N ASN A 309 3.99 8.28 18.53
CA ASN A 309 5.21 8.66 17.82
C ASN A 309 5.72 10.06 18.23
N GLN A 310 4.83 10.98 18.59
CA GLN A 310 5.19 12.31 19.14
C GLN A 310 6.05 12.23 20.42
N LYS A 311 6.07 11.08 21.10
CA LYS A 311 6.91 10.82 22.29
C LYS A 311 8.32 10.30 21.95
N SER A 312 8.73 10.33 20.67
CA SER A 312 9.99 9.73 20.22
C SER A 312 10.81 10.65 19.30
N ASN A 313 12.11 10.76 19.55
CA ASN A 313 13.00 11.72 18.89
C ASN A 313 13.34 11.40 17.41
N ASN A 314 12.74 10.35 16.82
CA ASN A 314 12.96 9.89 15.43
C ASN A 314 11.60 9.67 14.73
N SER A 315 10.64 10.57 14.95
CA SER A 315 9.22 10.41 14.61
C SER A 315 8.90 10.34 13.11
N ASP A 316 9.57 11.16 12.31
CA ASP A 316 8.89 11.81 11.18
C ASP A 316 8.57 10.88 10.02
N HIS A 317 9.47 9.93 9.71
CA HIS A 317 9.22 8.90 8.70
C HIS A 317 8.04 7.98 9.07
N ARG A 318 7.83 7.71 10.36
CA ARG A 318 6.71 6.90 10.84
C ARG A 318 5.42 7.71 10.86
N THR A 319 5.49 8.98 11.29
CA THR A 319 4.38 9.95 11.17
C THR A 319 3.92 10.06 9.71
N ALA A 320 4.82 10.27 8.75
CA ALA A 320 4.50 10.39 7.34
C ALA A 320 3.77 9.15 6.79
N ASN A 321 4.24 7.95 7.11
CA ASN A 321 3.58 6.69 6.70
C ASN A 321 2.18 6.53 7.30
N ILE A 322 1.98 6.95 8.57
CA ILE A 322 0.68 6.95 9.23
C ILE A 322 -0.29 7.94 8.57
N ILE A 323 0.11 9.19 8.37
CA ILE A 323 -0.72 10.22 7.73
C ILE A 323 -1.09 9.79 6.30
N ASN A 324 -0.13 9.30 5.51
CA ASN A 324 -0.38 8.80 4.16
C ASN A 324 -1.45 7.69 4.12
N SER A 325 -1.42 6.75 5.05
CA SER A 325 -2.39 5.65 5.11
C SER A 325 -3.76 6.09 5.66
N LEU A 326 -3.79 7.07 6.56
CA LEU A 326 -5.01 7.74 7.00
C LEU A 326 -5.66 8.53 5.85
N VAL A 327 -4.88 9.20 5.01
CA VAL A 327 -5.35 9.88 3.79
C VAL A 327 -5.94 8.88 2.79
N LEU A 328 -5.31 7.71 2.59
CA LEU A 328 -5.90 6.64 1.78
C LEU A 328 -7.22 6.13 2.38
N TYR A 329 -7.31 5.99 3.71
CA TYR A 329 -8.54 5.60 4.39
C TYR A 329 -9.66 6.63 4.16
N TYR A 330 -9.41 7.92 4.40
CA TYR A 330 -10.38 9.00 4.18
C TYR A 330 -10.85 9.12 2.73
N LYS A 331 -9.93 8.95 1.76
CA LYS A 331 -10.27 8.93 0.32
C LYS A 331 -11.15 7.72 -0.01
N LYS A 332 -10.90 6.55 0.59
CA LYS A 332 -11.70 5.32 0.42
C LYS A 332 -13.08 5.42 1.07
N THR A 333 -13.22 6.06 2.24
CA THR A 333 -14.50 6.23 2.93
C THR A 333 -15.27 7.49 2.52
N ASN A 334 -14.74 8.29 1.59
CA ASN A 334 -15.30 9.56 1.16
C ASN A 334 -15.60 10.48 2.37
N LYS A 335 -14.62 10.61 3.26
CA LYS A 335 -14.64 11.60 4.36
C LYS A 335 -14.63 13.02 3.77
N ASP A 336 -14.87 14.03 4.61
CA ASP A 336 -14.98 15.41 4.16
C ASP A 336 -13.77 15.92 3.33
N LYS A 337 -14.04 16.76 2.31
CA LYS A 337 -13.02 17.26 1.37
C LYS A 337 -11.95 18.12 2.06
N ASP A 338 -12.32 18.95 3.05
CA ASP A 338 -11.36 19.79 3.78
C ASP A 338 -10.50 18.94 4.72
N VAL A 339 -11.09 17.92 5.35
CA VAL A 339 -10.33 16.92 6.13
C VAL A 339 -9.34 16.15 5.24
N ILE A 340 -9.77 15.66 4.07
CA ILE A 340 -8.88 15.00 3.10
C ILE A 340 -7.76 15.96 2.68
N ARG A 341 -8.06 17.23 2.38
CA ARG A 341 -7.05 18.24 2.01
C ARG A 341 -6.03 18.41 3.13
N LYS A 342 -6.48 18.68 4.35
CA LYS A 342 -5.63 18.98 5.51
C LYS A 342 -4.60 17.87 5.76
N TYR A 343 -5.04 16.61 5.78
CA TYR A 343 -4.12 15.49 6.00
C TYR A 343 -3.26 15.17 4.75
N THR A 344 -3.75 15.43 3.53
CA THR A 344 -2.94 15.30 2.29
C THR A 344 -1.81 16.34 2.25
N ASN A 345 -2.11 17.60 2.60
CA ASN A 345 -1.12 18.67 2.73
C ASN A 345 -0.03 18.30 3.74
N TYR A 346 -0.41 17.80 4.92
CA TYR A 346 0.52 17.39 5.96
C TYR A 346 1.39 16.19 5.57
N ALA A 347 0.81 15.18 4.91
CA ALA A 347 1.60 14.09 4.31
C ALA A 347 2.67 14.60 3.33
N THR A 348 2.32 15.55 2.45
CA THR A 348 3.26 16.13 1.50
C THR A 348 4.35 16.96 2.19
N TYR A 349 4.00 17.80 3.16
CA TYR A 349 4.97 18.57 3.95
C TYR A 349 6.00 17.66 4.65
N LEU A 350 5.54 16.59 5.32
CA LEU A 350 6.42 15.61 5.96
C LEU A 350 7.32 14.90 4.92
N SER A 351 6.75 14.52 3.79
CA SER A 351 7.47 13.81 2.72
C SER A 351 8.57 14.68 2.10
N VAL A 352 8.28 15.96 1.82
CA VAL A 352 9.26 16.90 1.26
C VAL A 352 10.32 17.27 2.28
N THR A 353 9.97 17.43 3.56
CA THR A 353 10.93 17.65 4.65
C THR A 353 11.89 16.47 4.79
N GLN A 354 11.38 15.23 4.76
CA GLN A 354 12.20 14.02 4.65
C GLN A 354 13.10 14.02 3.39
N GLY A 355 12.58 14.51 2.26
CA GLY A 355 13.36 14.68 1.03
C GLY A 355 14.54 15.63 1.16
N ILE A 356 14.36 16.76 1.87
CA ILE A 356 15.41 17.73 2.16
C ILE A 356 16.49 17.10 3.06
N HIS A 357 16.09 16.41 4.13
CA HIS A 357 17.04 15.66 4.99
C HIS A 357 17.82 14.58 4.21
N SER A 358 17.14 13.83 3.32
CA SER A 358 17.76 12.81 2.47
C SER A 358 18.75 13.40 1.47
N ALA A 359 18.40 14.51 0.82
CA ALA A 359 19.27 15.23 -0.12
C ALA A 359 20.49 15.89 0.59
N ALA A 360 20.32 16.35 1.82
CA ALA A 360 21.40 16.90 2.64
C ALA A 360 22.37 15.83 3.17
N PHE A 361 21.95 14.56 3.29
CA PHE A 361 22.82 13.45 3.72
C PHE A 361 23.54 12.77 2.54
N LEU A 362 22.84 12.51 1.43
CA LEU A 362 23.35 11.76 0.28
C LEU A 362 24.02 12.66 -0.79
N TYR A 363 24.61 13.78 -0.38
CA TYR A 363 25.08 14.80 -1.32
C TYR A 363 26.30 14.37 -2.13
N SER A 364 26.11 14.17 -3.43
CA SER A 364 27.18 14.26 -4.43
C SER A 364 27.09 15.61 -5.15
N SER A 365 28.22 16.12 -5.65
CA SER A 365 28.29 17.40 -6.36
C SER A 365 27.67 17.38 -7.77
N GLU A 366 27.11 16.25 -8.20
CA GLU A 366 26.64 16.01 -9.58
C GLU A 366 25.11 15.83 -9.67
N GLU A 367 24.39 15.70 -8.54
CA GLU A 367 22.97 15.35 -8.54
C GLU A 367 22.04 16.58 -8.40
N ASN A 368 21.00 16.65 -9.24
CA ASN A 368 20.00 17.71 -9.16
C ASN A 368 19.04 17.48 -7.97
N ILE A 369 19.28 18.21 -6.89
CA ILE A 369 18.43 18.22 -5.68
C ILE A 369 16.95 18.49 -6.01
N ILE A 370 16.64 19.33 -7.00
CA ILE A 370 15.26 19.66 -7.37
C ILE A 370 14.52 18.43 -7.92
N ASP A 371 15.14 17.69 -8.84
CA ASP A 371 14.55 16.47 -9.42
C ASP A 371 14.38 15.38 -8.33
N ARG A 372 15.30 15.30 -7.37
CA ARG A 372 15.16 14.42 -6.19
C ARG A 372 13.99 14.83 -5.30
N LEU A 373 13.79 16.13 -5.06
CA LEU A 373 12.65 16.62 -4.25
C LEU A 373 11.30 16.38 -4.94
N PHE A 374 11.22 16.43 -6.27
CA PHE A 374 10.00 16.11 -7.02
C PHE A 374 9.47 14.68 -6.77
N ILE A 375 10.34 13.73 -6.42
CA ILE A 375 9.94 12.35 -6.10
C ILE A 375 8.95 12.32 -4.90
N TYR A 376 9.09 13.24 -3.95
CA TYR A 376 8.33 13.24 -2.69
C TYR A 376 6.89 13.79 -2.82
N PHE A 377 6.54 14.42 -3.94
CA PHE A 377 5.16 14.82 -4.24
C PHE A 377 4.35 13.73 -4.96
N ASN A 378 5.02 12.75 -5.60
CA ASN A 378 4.39 11.76 -6.49
C ASN A 378 3.20 11.00 -5.86
N TYR A 379 3.25 10.75 -4.55
CA TYR A 379 2.19 10.01 -3.83
C TYR A 379 0.85 10.77 -3.76
N HIS A 380 0.85 12.09 -3.97
CA HIS A 380 -0.33 12.96 -3.91
C HIS A 380 -0.47 13.91 -5.11
N LEU A 381 0.37 13.79 -6.14
CA LEU A 381 0.42 14.71 -7.28
C LEU A 381 -0.94 14.89 -7.97
N GLU A 382 -1.61 13.78 -8.31
CA GLU A 382 -2.95 13.76 -8.93
C GLU A 382 -4.00 14.55 -8.12
N TYR A 383 -3.92 14.50 -6.79
CA TYR A 383 -4.86 15.24 -5.93
C TYR A 383 -4.67 16.76 -6.09
N TYR A 384 -3.44 17.23 -6.20
CA TYR A 384 -3.12 18.64 -6.41
C TYR A 384 -3.36 19.10 -7.84
N GLU A 385 -3.13 18.25 -8.84
CA GLU A 385 -3.53 18.47 -10.23
C GLU A 385 -5.06 18.67 -10.32
N ASN A 386 -5.83 17.81 -9.66
CA ASN A 386 -7.29 17.95 -9.58
C ASN A 386 -7.71 19.25 -8.86
N MET A 387 -7.05 19.65 -7.76
CA MET A 387 -7.32 20.94 -7.10
C MET A 387 -7.07 22.14 -8.02
N LEU A 388 -5.97 22.14 -8.79
CA LEU A 388 -5.57 23.28 -9.63
C LEU A 388 -6.33 23.33 -10.97
N PHE A 389 -6.59 22.18 -11.59
CA PHE A 389 -7.16 22.09 -12.94
C PHE A 389 -8.67 21.81 -12.98
N ILE A 390 -9.23 21.10 -11.98
CA ILE A 390 -10.68 20.79 -11.92
C ILE A 390 -11.38 21.71 -10.93
N ASP A 391 -10.97 21.73 -9.66
CA ASP A 391 -11.56 22.60 -8.63
C ASP A 391 -11.11 24.08 -8.81
N ASN A 392 -10.22 24.38 -9.77
CA ASN A 392 -9.77 25.73 -10.16
C ASN A 392 -9.19 26.58 -8.99
N VAL A 393 -8.55 25.92 -8.02
CA VAL A 393 -7.96 26.59 -6.85
C VAL A 393 -6.78 27.48 -7.28
N SER A 394 -6.92 28.79 -7.14
CA SER A 394 -5.82 29.72 -7.46
C SER A 394 -4.58 29.46 -6.59
N ARG A 395 -3.36 29.60 -7.16
CA ARG A 395 -2.08 29.39 -6.44
C ARG A 395 -1.99 30.13 -5.09
N ARG A 396 -2.56 31.34 -5.00
CA ARG A 396 -2.62 32.13 -3.75
C ARG A 396 -3.53 31.47 -2.69
N LEU A 397 -4.68 30.96 -3.10
CA LEU A 397 -5.57 30.22 -2.20
C LEU A 397 -4.94 28.89 -1.79
N PHE A 398 -4.30 28.19 -2.72
CA PHE A 398 -3.57 26.94 -2.45
C PHE A 398 -2.51 27.15 -1.35
N LYS A 399 -1.62 28.14 -1.50
CA LYS A 399 -0.58 28.47 -0.50
C LYS A 399 -1.16 28.77 0.88
N ASN A 400 -2.22 29.58 0.93
CA ASN A 400 -2.88 29.92 2.20
C ASN A 400 -3.49 28.68 2.88
N LEU A 401 -4.19 27.83 2.11
CA LEU A 401 -4.76 26.58 2.64
C LEU A 401 -3.66 25.63 3.11
N PHE A 402 -2.59 25.46 2.34
CA PHE A 402 -1.46 24.62 2.70
C PHE A 402 -0.84 25.08 4.03
N TYR A 403 -0.44 26.35 4.14
CA TYR A 403 0.16 26.89 5.37
C TYR A 403 -0.75 26.75 6.60
N GLU A 404 -2.02 27.14 6.53
CA GLU A 404 -2.94 27.03 7.68
C GLU A 404 -3.27 25.56 8.03
N ASP A 405 -3.28 24.65 7.06
CA ASP A 405 -3.40 23.21 7.32
C ASP A 405 -2.15 22.68 8.06
N ILE A 406 -0.91 22.98 7.62
CA ILE A 406 0.33 22.52 8.29
C ILE A 406 0.44 23.10 9.71
N LYS A 407 0.20 24.41 9.85
CA LYS A 407 0.24 25.16 11.12
C LYS A 407 -0.67 24.58 12.20
N SER A 408 -1.70 23.83 11.79
CA SER A 408 -2.61 23.13 12.70
C SER A 408 -2.12 21.75 13.16
N PHE A 409 -0.89 21.38 12.81
CA PHE A 409 -0.15 20.20 13.29
C PHE A 409 1.23 20.57 13.88
N GLU A 410 1.97 21.49 13.25
CA GLU A 410 3.35 21.87 13.63
C GLU A 410 3.57 23.38 13.57
N ASP A 411 4.47 23.90 14.40
CA ASP A 411 4.98 25.27 14.25
C ASP A 411 5.98 25.34 13.10
N THR A 412 5.71 26.16 12.09
CA THR A 412 6.42 26.14 10.81
C THR A 412 6.46 27.51 10.15
N ASP A 413 7.53 27.78 9.39
CA ASP A 413 7.68 29.05 8.69
C ASP A 413 6.81 29.12 7.42
N LYS A 414 6.20 30.28 7.19
CA LYS A 414 5.31 30.48 6.04
C LYS A 414 6.07 30.46 4.71
N ASN A 415 7.30 30.98 4.65
CA ASN A 415 8.09 31.00 3.42
C ASN A 415 8.51 29.58 3.04
N PHE A 416 8.87 28.74 4.02
CA PHE A 416 9.10 27.30 3.82
C PHE A 416 7.87 26.60 3.21
N CYS A 417 6.67 26.82 3.75
CA CYS A 417 5.43 26.30 3.15
C CYS A 417 5.16 26.87 1.73
N ASP A 418 5.36 28.17 1.53
CA ASP A 418 5.17 28.84 0.24
C ASP A 418 6.18 28.35 -0.82
N GLU A 419 7.39 27.93 -0.42
CA GLU A 419 8.44 27.35 -1.27
C GLU A 419 8.16 25.89 -1.63
N ILE A 420 7.68 25.06 -0.67
CA ILE A 420 7.16 23.71 -0.96
C ILE A 420 6.03 23.78 -2.00
N CYS A 421 5.17 24.80 -1.92
CA CYS A 421 4.14 25.03 -2.93
C CYS A 421 4.71 25.43 -4.30
N GLU A 422 5.78 26.24 -4.40
CA GLU A 422 6.40 26.53 -5.71
C GLU A 422 7.12 25.31 -6.31
N LEU A 423 7.71 24.43 -5.50
CA LEU A 423 8.22 23.12 -5.97
C LEU A 423 7.08 22.28 -6.57
N LEU A 424 5.97 22.14 -5.84
CA LEU A 424 4.79 21.42 -6.33
C LEU A 424 4.23 22.03 -7.62
N PHE A 425 4.12 23.35 -7.71
CA PHE A 425 3.73 24.01 -8.95
C PHE A 425 4.76 23.80 -10.07
N ALA A 426 6.06 23.83 -9.78
CA ALA A 426 7.07 23.57 -10.78
C ALA A 426 6.97 22.15 -11.35
N GLN A 427 6.67 21.16 -10.52
CA GLN A 427 6.41 19.78 -10.96
C GLN A 427 5.14 19.68 -11.81
N ILE A 428 3.99 20.15 -11.30
CA ILE A 428 2.68 20.09 -11.98
C ILE A 428 2.70 20.82 -13.34
N TYR A 429 3.38 21.95 -13.42
CA TYR A 429 3.51 22.72 -14.66
C TYR A 429 4.79 22.38 -15.48
N ASN A 430 5.52 21.30 -15.13
CA ASN A 430 6.78 20.84 -15.78
C ASN A 430 7.82 21.98 -15.99
N ASN A 431 7.89 22.93 -15.05
CA ASN A 431 8.81 24.06 -15.07
C ASN A 431 10.20 23.66 -14.55
N ARG A 432 11.05 23.21 -15.46
CA ARG A 432 12.43 22.79 -15.17
C ARG A 432 13.41 23.93 -14.89
N ASN A 433 12.95 25.18 -14.89
CA ASN A 433 13.78 26.36 -14.62
C ASN A 433 13.86 26.74 -13.13
N ILE A 434 13.19 25.99 -12.24
CA ILE A 434 13.30 26.23 -10.80
C ILE A 434 14.61 25.67 -10.25
N THR A 435 15.26 26.43 -9.38
CA THR A 435 16.56 26.11 -8.76
C THR A 435 16.54 26.42 -7.26
N LEU A 436 17.53 25.95 -6.50
CA LEU A 436 17.66 26.30 -5.08
C LEU A 436 17.81 27.82 -4.83
N ASN A 437 18.28 28.58 -5.81
CA ASN A 437 18.33 30.05 -5.74
C ASN A 437 16.93 30.70 -5.77
N ASN A 438 15.90 29.97 -6.20
CA ASN A 438 14.49 30.40 -6.13
C ASN A 438 13.80 29.97 -4.82
N LEU A 439 14.50 29.19 -3.98
CA LEU A 439 13.96 28.53 -2.79
C LEU A 439 14.90 28.78 -1.59
N PRO A 440 15.10 30.05 -1.17
CA PRO A 440 16.12 30.43 -0.20
C PRO A 440 15.91 29.79 1.18
N THR A 441 14.67 29.54 1.60
CA THR A 441 14.35 28.95 2.91
C THR A 441 14.66 27.44 2.91
N ILE A 442 14.26 26.72 1.86
CA ILE A 442 14.62 25.31 1.66
C ILE A 442 16.15 25.16 1.53
N ASN A 443 16.81 26.04 0.78
CA ASN A 443 18.26 26.03 0.62
C ASN A 443 18.99 26.28 1.96
N TYR A 444 18.51 27.23 2.78
CA TYR A 444 19.03 27.47 4.12
C TYR A 444 18.89 26.24 5.04
N VAL A 445 17.72 25.60 5.05
CA VAL A 445 17.48 24.36 5.83
C VAL A 445 18.41 23.24 5.37
N LEU A 446 18.57 23.05 4.06
CA LEU A 446 19.44 22.03 3.46
C LEU A 446 20.91 22.25 3.84
N GLU A 447 21.42 23.48 3.72
CA GLU A 447 22.79 23.85 4.08
C GLU A 447 23.05 23.80 5.60
N LYS A 448 22.03 24.01 6.43
CA LYS A 448 22.10 23.80 7.88
C LYS A 448 22.27 22.30 8.19
N ILE A 449 21.43 21.44 7.61
CA ILE A 449 21.48 19.98 7.83
C ILE A 449 22.81 19.39 7.37
N LYS A 450 23.36 19.84 6.22
CA LYS A 450 24.70 19.45 5.77
C LYS A 450 25.77 19.70 6.84
N LYS A 451 25.85 20.92 7.38
CA LYS A 451 26.85 21.30 8.39
C LYS A 451 26.69 20.51 9.69
N GLU A 452 25.45 20.24 10.10
CA GLU A 452 25.19 19.36 11.25
C GLU A 452 25.67 17.92 10.99
N ASN A 453 25.54 17.40 9.77
CA ASN A 453 26.05 16.08 9.39
C ASN A 453 27.59 16.04 9.29
N GLU A 454 28.22 17.07 8.72
CA GLU A 454 29.69 17.23 8.66
C GLU A 454 30.31 17.25 10.07
N ILE A 455 29.72 18.02 10.99
CA ILE A 455 30.12 18.08 12.40
C ILE A 455 29.93 16.72 13.10
N ARG A 456 28.87 15.97 12.76
CA ARG A 456 28.67 14.60 13.29
C ARG A 456 29.73 13.63 12.76
N MET A 457 30.03 13.65 11.46
CA MET A 457 31.05 12.78 10.88
C MET A 457 32.45 13.06 11.45
N THR A 458 32.85 14.32 11.55
CA THR A 458 34.14 14.71 12.16
C THR A 458 34.24 14.48 13.68
N LYS A 459 33.16 14.05 14.34
CA LYS A 459 33.13 13.66 15.75
C LYS A 459 33.22 12.14 15.97
N TYR A 460 32.98 11.34 14.93
CA TYR A 460 32.99 9.89 14.97
C TYR A 460 33.88 9.35 13.84
N ASP A 461 35.20 9.44 14.04
CA ASP A 461 36.19 8.81 13.17
C ASP A 461 35.90 7.29 13.05
N PHE A 462 35.96 6.78 11.82
CA PHE A 462 35.71 5.39 11.41
C PHE A 462 36.86 4.83 10.57
#